data_AF-A0A530YE70-F1
#
_entry.id   AF-A0A530YE70-F1
#
_cell.length_a   1.000
_cell.length_b   1.000
_cell.length_c   1.000
_cell.angle_alpha   90.00
_cell.angle_beta   90.00
_cell.angle_gamma   90.00
#
_symmetry.space_group_name_H-M   'P 1'
#
loop_
_entity.id
_entity.type
_entity.pdbx_description
1 polymer ?
#
loop_
_entity_poly.entity_id
_entity_poly.type
_entity_poly.pdbx_seq_one_letter_code
_entity_poly.pdbx_strand_id
1 'polypeptide(L)'
;MADYRRSIEARDWSAALPKALALGSIAKSRREVHLLDELSKALMRMGAYGPAAELKIARRHIVEGRADGEWLGQDISGQVLLVDLMETEKQGLATAIHHASSVGRALARAARLIVLVEHRLVPLFQRTFPAADVRAVGQGTKAAYGEAHLFAGVQHLTAVFETDETTIREHFVPLKPDPARVADLRARYRRDGRPLVGVAWGSSNPGKDLPPLTAWRGLLGRQDLQFVSLQYGRIEPDLKILTDGDPARILHDVLVDQLVDMDLFAAQVAAMDAVVTISNTGAHLAGA
;
A
#
# COMPACT_ATOMS: atom_id res chain seq x y z
N MET A 1 20.24 -0.68 -24.76
CA MET A 1 19.13 0.29 -24.76
C MET A 1 18.29 0.28 -26.04
N ALA A 2 18.85 0.49 -27.24
CA ALA A 2 18.04 0.59 -28.48
C ALA A 2 17.10 -0.61 -28.73
N ASP A 3 17.61 -1.83 -28.57
CA ASP A 3 16.79 -3.03 -28.79
C ASP A 3 15.68 -3.23 -27.74
N TYR A 4 15.96 -2.85 -26.49
CA TYR A 4 14.95 -2.83 -25.43
C TYR A 4 13.84 -1.81 -25.71
N ARG A 5 14.21 -0.59 -26.15
CA ARG A 5 13.23 0.46 -26.48
C ARG A 5 12.29 0.05 -27.62
N ARG A 6 12.80 -0.64 -28.65
CA ARG A 6 11.95 -1.20 -29.71
C ARG A 6 10.91 -2.18 -29.18
N SER A 7 11.27 -3.04 -28.22
CA SER A 7 10.31 -3.95 -27.59
C SER A 7 9.24 -3.20 -26.79
N ILE A 8 9.61 -2.11 -26.10
CA ILE A 8 8.64 -1.24 -25.39
C ILE A 8 7.69 -0.54 -26.38
N GLU A 9 8.23 0.04 -27.46
CA GLU A 9 7.44 0.71 -28.51
C GLU A 9 6.45 -0.26 -29.17
N ALA A 10 6.88 -1.51 -29.40
CA ALA A 10 6.04 -2.58 -29.93
C ALA A 10 5.08 -3.19 -28.89
N ARG A 11 5.16 -2.78 -27.61
CA ARG A 11 4.42 -3.37 -26.48
C ARG A 11 4.63 -4.89 -26.33
N ASP A 12 5.78 -5.39 -26.76
CA ASP A 12 6.18 -6.78 -26.61
C ASP A 12 6.89 -6.97 -25.26
N TRP A 13 6.08 -7.18 -24.22
CA TRP A 13 6.56 -7.35 -22.85
C TRP A 13 7.37 -8.63 -22.67
N SER A 14 7.06 -9.68 -23.45
CA SER A 14 7.76 -10.96 -23.41
C SER A 14 9.22 -10.83 -23.87
N ALA A 15 9.46 -9.99 -24.89
CA ALA A 15 10.81 -9.65 -25.33
C ALA A 15 11.46 -8.54 -24.50
N ALA A 16 10.68 -7.58 -23.98
CA ALA A 16 11.21 -6.46 -23.21
C ALA A 16 11.79 -6.88 -21.86
N LEU A 17 11.13 -7.80 -21.16
CA LEU A 17 11.50 -8.23 -19.81
C LEU A 17 12.94 -8.78 -19.70
N PRO A 18 13.35 -9.83 -20.47
CA PRO A 18 14.70 -10.37 -20.38
C PRO A 18 15.77 -9.33 -20.75
N LYS A 19 15.46 -8.42 -21.68
CA LYS A 19 16.36 -7.31 -22.06
C LYS A 19 16.52 -6.30 -20.92
N ALA A 20 15.42 -5.95 -20.24
CA ALA A 20 15.46 -5.06 -19.08
C ALA A 20 16.26 -5.65 -17.91
N LEU A 21 16.10 -6.95 -17.65
CA LEU A 21 16.88 -7.67 -16.63
C LEU A 21 18.38 -7.62 -16.96
N ALA A 22 18.77 -7.96 -18.20
CA ALA A 22 20.17 -7.91 -18.63
C ALA A 22 20.76 -6.50 -18.54
N LEU A 23 20.01 -5.48 -18.99
CA LEU A 23 20.41 -4.08 -18.89
C LEU A 23 20.52 -3.63 -17.43
N GLY A 24 19.64 -4.11 -16.55
CA GLY A 24 19.65 -3.80 -15.12
C GLY A 24 20.94 -4.28 -14.46
N SER A 25 21.34 -5.52 -14.75
CA SER A 25 22.61 -6.09 -14.30
C SER A 25 23.82 -5.31 -14.78
N ILE A 26 23.81 -4.87 -16.05
CA ILE A 26 24.88 -4.02 -16.61
C ILE A 26 24.90 -2.64 -15.95
N ALA A 27 23.74 -2.01 -15.77
CA ALA A 27 23.63 -0.71 -15.12
C ALA A 27 24.14 -0.76 -13.67
N LYS A 28 23.84 -1.85 -12.95
CA LYS A 28 24.33 -2.10 -11.59
C LYS A 28 25.85 -2.24 -11.56
N SER A 29 26.45 -3.04 -12.45
CA SER A 29 27.91 -3.22 -12.48
C SER A 29 28.66 -1.95 -12.87
N ARG A 30 28.06 -1.12 -13.73
CA ARG A 30 28.61 0.18 -14.16
C ARG A 30 28.25 1.35 -13.26
N ARG A 31 27.43 1.12 -12.22
CA ARG A 31 26.92 2.16 -11.31
C ARG A 31 26.17 3.29 -12.03
N GLU A 32 25.45 2.97 -13.11
CA GLU A 32 24.70 3.94 -13.93
C GLU A 32 23.36 4.29 -13.28
N VAL A 33 23.36 5.29 -12.38
CA VAL A 33 22.20 5.71 -11.55
C VAL A 33 20.94 5.96 -12.37
N HIS A 34 21.04 6.62 -13.53
CA HIS A 34 19.90 6.94 -14.37
C HIS A 34 19.23 5.67 -14.93
N LEU A 35 20.02 4.70 -15.40
CA LEU A 35 19.49 3.44 -15.90
C LEU A 35 18.90 2.59 -14.79
N LEU A 36 19.48 2.61 -13.57
CA LEU A 36 18.89 1.92 -12.42
C LEU A 36 17.48 2.43 -12.10
N ASP A 37 17.28 3.75 -12.16
CA ASP A 37 15.97 4.36 -11.94
C ASP A 37 14.97 4.02 -13.06
N GLU A 38 15.40 4.14 -14.33
CA GLU A 38 14.55 3.81 -15.49
C GLU A 38 14.12 2.33 -15.48
N LEU A 39 15.10 1.43 -15.31
CA LEU A 39 14.89 -0.01 -15.41
C LEU A 39 14.15 -0.56 -14.19
N SER A 40 14.39 -0.04 -12.98
CA SER A 40 13.60 -0.46 -11.81
C SER A 40 12.11 -0.17 -11.99
N LYS A 41 11.75 1.02 -12.50
CA LYS A 41 10.35 1.38 -12.79
C LYS A 41 9.76 0.50 -13.89
N ALA A 42 10.53 0.18 -14.93
CA ALA A 42 10.09 -0.70 -15.99
C ALA A 42 9.85 -2.13 -15.49
N LEU A 43 10.79 -2.69 -14.74
CA LEU A 43 10.68 -4.03 -14.16
C LEU A 43 9.49 -4.14 -13.20
N MET A 44 9.23 -3.12 -12.37
CA MET A 44 8.01 -3.07 -11.53
C MET A 44 6.73 -3.18 -12.38
N ARG A 45 6.67 -2.48 -13.53
CA ARG A 45 5.49 -2.52 -14.42
C ARG A 45 5.33 -3.85 -15.16
N MET A 46 6.41 -4.62 -15.30
CA MET A 46 6.41 -5.92 -15.95
C MET A 46 6.30 -7.09 -14.96
N GLY A 47 5.99 -6.82 -13.68
CA GLY A 47 5.81 -7.86 -12.66
C GLY A 47 7.10 -8.45 -12.09
N ALA A 48 8.27 -7.92 -12.48
CA ALA A 48 9.57 -8.35 -11.95
C ALA A 48 9.97 -7.51 -10.74
N TYR A 49 9.17 -7.61 -9.68
CA TYR A 49 9.26 -6.74 -8.50
C TYR A 49 10.57 -6.93 -7.72
N GLY A 50 11.02 -8.17 -7.55
CA GLY A 50 12.27 -8.49 -6.85
C GLY A 50 13.48 -7.85 -7.53
N PRO A 51 13.75 -8.15 -8.81
CA PRO A 51 14.81 -7.50 -9.58
C PRO A 51 14.68 -5.97 -9.61
N ALA A 52 13.46 -5.44 -9.72
CA ALA A 52 13.24 -4.00 -9.66
C ALA A 52 13.68 -3.39 -8.32
N ALA A 53 13.33 -4.04 -7.20
CA ALA A 53 13.71 -3.61 -5.87
C ALA A 53 15.23 -3.70 -5.65
N GLU A 54 15.90 -4.73 -6.17
CA GLU A 54 17.36 -4.82 -6.15
C GLU A 54 18.03 -3.65 -6.88
N LEU A 55 17.48 -3.21 -8.02
CA LEU A 55 18.00 -2.03 -8.73
C LEU A 55 17.79 -0.75 -7.93
N LYS A 56 16.67 -0.61 -7.21
CA LYS A 56 16.43 0.53 -6.30
C LYS A 56 17.43 0.55 -5.14
N ILE A 57 17.69 -0.60 -4.51
CA ILE A 57 18.70 -0.75 -3.45
C ILE A 57 20.08 -0.39 -3.99
N ALA A 58 20.46 -0.93 -5.16
CA ALA A 58 21.75 -0.61 -5.79
C ALA A 58 21.89 0.90 -6.09
N ARG A 59 20.83 1.54 -6.60
CA ARG A 59 20.79 2.98 -6.83
C ARG A 59 21.03 3.75 -5.52
N ARG A 60 20.30 3.37 -4.46
CA ARG A 60 20.46 3.98 -3.13
C ARG A 60 21.89 3.85 -2.62
N HIS A 61 22.50 2.67 -2.71
CA HIS A 61 23.89 2.46 -2.31
C HIS A 61 24.88 3.33 -3.05
N ILE A 62 24.61 3.68 -4.30
CA ILE A 62 25.47 4.56 -5.10
C ILE A 62 25.30 6.03 -4.71
N VAL A 63 24.07 6.47 -4.44
CA VAL A 63 23.73 7.88 -4.21
C VAL A 63 23.87 8.28 -2.75
N GLU A 64 23.38 7.45 -1.84
CA GLU A 64 23.28 7.72 -0.40
C GLU A 64 24.28 6.92 0.44
N GLY A 65 24.90 5.90 -0.16
CA GLY A 65 25.77 4.96 0.54
C GLY A 65 25.00 3.79 1.14
N ARG A 66 25.73 2.92 1.85
CA ARG A 66 25.14 1.80 2.59
C ARG A 66 24.89 2.23 4.02
N ALA A 67 23.77 1.76 4.58
CA ALA A 67 23.51 1.88 6.00
C ALA A 67 24.03 0.64 6.73
N ASP A 68 24.61 0.86 7.91
CA ASP A 68 25.01 -0.24 8.78
C ASP A 68 23.79 -1.04 9.23
N GLY A 69 23.93 -2.37 9.31
CA GLY A 69 22.84 -3.26 9.70
C GLY A 69 21.74 -3.44 8.65
N GLU A 70 21.94 -3.04 7.40
CA GLU A 70 20.95 -3.26 6.36
C GLU A 70 20.73 -4.77 6.08
N TRP A 71 19.47 -5.18 6.05
CA TRP A 71 19.08 -6.55 5.73
C TRP A 71 18.88 -6.73 4.22
N LEU A 72 19.66 -7.64 3.63
CA LEU A 72 19.70 -7.95 2.21
C LEU A 72 19.29 -9.41 1.93
N GLY A 73 18.58 -10.04 2.86
CA GLY A 73 18.11 -11.43 2.74
C GLY A 73 18.98 -12.47 3.45
N GLN A 74 19.98 -12.05 4.25
CA GLN A 74 20.70 -12.96 5.13
C GLN A 74 19.78 -13.61 6.18
N ASP A 75 20.22 -14.72 6.77
CA ASP A 75 19.47 -15.42 7.83
C ASP A 75 19.24 -14.50 9.07
N ILE A 76 18.02 -14.58 9.60
CA ILE A 76 17.53 -13.75 10.70
C ILE A 76 16.98 -14.59 11.88
N SER A 77 17.15 -15.91 11.86
CA SER A 77 16.61 -16.84 12.87
C SER A 77 16.99 -16.52 14.32
N GLY A 78 18.13 -15.84 14.54
CA GLY A 78 18.57 -15.36 15.85
C GLY A 78 18.62 -13.84 15.99
N GLN A 79 18.03 -13.10 15.05
CA GLN A 79 18.20 -11.65 14.94
C GLN A 79 16.94 -10.89 15.37
N VAL A 80 17.15 -9.71 15.96
CA VAL A 80 16.11 -8.68 16.07
C VAL A 80 16.10 -7.89 14.77
N LEU A 81 15.06 -8.09 13.97
CA LEU A 81 14.87 -7.35 12.72
C LEU A 81 13.90 -6.19 12.97
N LEU A 82 14.29 -4.99 12.53
CA LEU A 82 13.38 -3.86 12.39
C LEU A 82 12.90 -3.75 10.95
N VAL A 83 11.58 -3.66 10.76
CA VAL A 83 10.96 -3.37 9.48
C VAL A 83 10.40 -1.96 9.51
N ASP A 84 10.96 -1.07 8.69
CA ASP A 84 10.48 0.30 8.55
C ASP A 84 9.61 0.44 7.30
N LEU A 85 8.30 0.56 7.51
CA LEU A 85 7.32 0.71 6.43
C LEU A 85 7.06 2.19 6.09
N MET A 86 7.77 3.13 6.72
CA MET A 86 7.67 4.55 6.46
C MET A 86 8.87 5.02 5.65
N GLU A 87 8.70 5.14 4.33
CA GLU A 87 9.77 5.68 3.47
C GLU A 87 10.06 7.16 3.78
N THR A 88 9.05 7.93 4.17
CA THR A 88 9.19 9.33 4.63
C THR A 88 8.10 9.67 5.67
N GLU A 89 8.26 10.76 6.43
CA GLU A 89 7.22 11.22 7.37
C GLU A 89 5.89 11.59 6.68
N LYS A 90 5.95 12.02 5.41
CA LYS A 90 4.77 12.49 4.65
C LYS A 90 4.12 11.41 3.78
N GLN A 91 4.82 10.31 3.53
CA GLN A 91 4.38 9.22 2.65
C GLN A 91 4.73 7.88 3.29
N GLY A 92 3.72 7.03 3.48
CA GLY A 92 3.95 5.71 4.06
C GLY A 92 2.70 4.90 4.34
N LEU A 93 1.51 5.51 4.47
CA LEU A 93 0.27 4.76 4.76
C LEU A 93 -0.03 3.70 3.69
N ALA A 94 -0.14 4.10 2.42
CA ALA A 94 -0.43 3.19 1.31
C ALA A 94 0.69 2.15 1.12
N THR A 95 1.95 2.57 1.27
CA THR A 95 3.11 1.70 1.18
C THR A 95 3.09 0.64 2.28
N ALA A 96 2.87 1.03 3.53
CA ALA A 96 2.76 0.11 4.65
C ALA A 96 1.61 -0.89 4.43
N ILE A 97 0.43 -0.41 4.04
CA ILE A 97 -0.72 -1.27 3.73
C ILE A 97 -0.36 -2.28 2.61
N HIS A 98 0.27 -1.84 1.53
CA HIS A 98 0.68 -2.70 0.42
C HIS A 98 1.66 -3.80 0.87
N HIS A 99 2.62 -3.45 1.73
CA HIS A 99 3.66 -4.38 2.18
C HIS A 99 3.31 -5.09 3.50
N ALA A 100 2.05 -5.03 3.96
CA ALA A 100 1.64 -5.62 5.23
C ALA A 100 1.91 -7.13 5.28
N SER A 101 1.68 -7.84 4.19
CA SER A 101 1.91 -9.30 4.11
C SER A 101 3.38 -9.69 4.33
N SER A 102 4.33 -8.83 3.96
CA SER A 102 5.75 -9.05 4.22
C SER A 102 6.10 -9.08 5.71
N VAL A 103 5.32 -8.42 6.56
CA VAL A 103 5.49 -8.47 8.02
C VAL A 103 5.33 -9.91 8.52
N GLY A 104 4.31 -10.64 8.04
CA GLY A 104 4.11 -12.05 8.41
C GLY A 104 5.28 -12.94 7.99
N ARG A 105 5.85 -12.68 6.80
CA ARG A 105 7.02 -13.42 6.30
C ARG A 105 8.29 -13.13 7.11
N ALA A 106 8.51 -11.88 7.51
CA ALA A 106 9.62 -11.49 8.37
C ALA A 106 9.46 -12.08 9.79
N LEU A 107 8.23 -12.02 10.33
CA LEU A 107 7.90 -12.51 11.67
C LEU A 107 8.13 -14.01 11.81
N ALA A 108 7.84 -14.79 10.76
CA ALA A 108 8.06 -16.23 10.75
C ALA A 108 9.55 -16.64 10.73
N ARG A 109 10.48 -15.69 10.51
CA ARG A 109 11.92 -15.94 10.34
C ARG A 109 12.79 -15.25 11.38
N ALA A 110 12.39 -14.09 11.89
CA ALA A 110 13.15 -13.34 12.88
C ALA A 110 12.93 -13.89 14.29
N ALA A 111 13.95 -13.82 15.16
CA ALA A 111 13.77 -14.12 16.59
C ALA A 111 12.84 -13.10 17.26
N ARG A 112 12.90 -11.84 16.82
CA ARG A 112 11.98 -10.76 17.22
C ARG A 112 11.84 -9.80 16.05
N LEU A 113 10.61 -9.34 15.81
CA LEU A 113 10.30 -8.37 14.77
C LEU A 113 9.76 -7.08 15.39
N ILE A 114 10.43 -5.96 15.11
CA ILE A 114 9.93 -4.62 15.39
C ILE A 114 9.39 -4.05 14.07
N VAL A 115 8.16 -3.53 14.06
CA VAL A 115 7.54 -2.97 12.86
C VAL A 115 7.22 -1.51 13.10
N LEU A 116 7.82 -0.62 12.33
CA LEU A 116 7.53 0.81 12.37
C LEU A 116 6.50 1.18 11.30
N VAL A 117 5.38 1.73 11.75
CA VAL A 117 4.29 2.24 10.89
C VAL A 117 3.84 3.61 11.33
N GLU A 118 3.02 4.26 10.52
CA GLU A 118 2.29 5.46 10.93
C GLU A 118 1.35 5.14 12.11
N HIS A 119 1.22 6.07 13.06
CA HIS A 119 0.53 5.82 14.33
C HIS A 119 -0.91 5.27 14.21
N ARG A 120 -1.67 5.69 13.18
CA ARG A 120 -3.05 5.23 12.96
C ARG A 120 -3.12 3.79 12.44
N LEU A 121 -2.03 3.26 11.89
CA LEU A 121 -1.94 1.88 11.44
C LEU A 121 -1.52 0.92 12.57
N VAL A 122 -1.02 1.42 13.70
CA VAL A 122 -0.53 0.57 14.80
C VAL A 122 -1.59 -0.43 15.28
N PRO A 123 -2.84 -0.03 15.60
CA PRO A 123 -3.86 -0.99 16.06
C PRO A 123 -4.16 -2.08 15.03
N LEU A 124 -4.23 -1.68 13.75
CA LEU A 124 -4.52 -2.58 12.64
C LEU A 124 -3.41 -3.61 12.41
N PHE A 125 -2.15 -3.17 12.41
CA PHE A 125 -1.00 -4.05 12.26
C PHE A 125 -0.82 -4.95 13.49
N GLN A 126 -0.96 -4.41 14.70
CA GLN A 126 -0.81 -5.18 15.94
C GLN A 126 -1.87 -6.29 16.04
N ARG A 127 -3.12 -6.00 15.64
CA ARG A 127 -4.20 -7.01 15.63
C ARG A 127 -3.98 -8.07 14.54
N THR A 128 -3.38 -7.69 13.41
CA THR A 128 -3.06 -8.62 12.33
C THR A 128 -1.89 -9.54 12.69
N PHE A 129 -0.84 -8.99 13.32
CA PHE A 129 0.41 -9.65 13.66
C PHE A 129 0.69 -9.54 15.17
N PRO A 130 -0.05 -10.27 16.03
CA PRO A 130 0.00 -10.08 17.49
C PRO A 130 1.36 -10.39 18.14
N ALA A 131 2.21 -11.19 17.48
CA ALA A 131 3.56 -11.50 17.97
C ALA A 131 4.62 -10.48 17.50
N ALA A 132 4.29 -9.56 16.60
CA ALA A 132 5.17 -8.46 16.23
C ALA A 132 5.10 -7.34 17.28
N ASP A 133 6.22 -6.66 17.49
CA ASP A 133 6.31 -5.44 18.28
C ASP A 133 6.04 -4.25 17.34
N VAL A 134 4.76 -3.87 17.20
CA VAL A 134 4.33 -2.82 16.28
C VAL A 134 4.37 -1.48 16.99
N ARG A 135 5.12 -0.53 16.43
CA ARG A 135 5.33 0.80 17.01
C ARG A 135 5.05 1.90 15.99
N ALA A 136 4.62 3.05 16.50
CA ALA A 136 4.49 4.24 15.68
C ALA A 136 5.87 4.83 15.39
N VAL A 137 6.07 5.34 14.17
CA VAL A 137 7.15 6.28 13.90
C VAL A 137 6.96 7.57 14.71
N GLY A 138 8.07 8.14 15.20
CA GLY A 138 8.07 9.36 16.00
C GLY A 138 9.22 9.37 17.01
N GLN A 139 8.95 9.85 18.23
CA GLN A 139 9.99 9.98 19.26
C GLN A 139 10.72 8.66 19.60
N GLY A 140 10.02 7.53 19.51
CA GLY A 140 10.57 6.20 19.78
C GLY A 140 11.39 5.58 18.64
N THR A 141 11.40 6.18 17.44
CA THR A 141 12.04 5.58 16.25
C THR A 141 13.52 5.30 16.50
N LYS A 142 14.28 6.26 17.03
CA LYS A 142 15.71 6.08 17.27
C LYS A 142 16.01 4.95 18.25
N ALA A 143 15.18 4.79 19.29
CA ALA A 143 15.32 3.70 20.25
C ALA A 143 15.04 2.35 19.59
N ALA A 144 13.98 2.27 18.75
CA ALA A 144 13.66 1.05 18.01
C ALA A 144 14.82 0.61 17.09
N TYR A 145 15.45 1.54 16.38
CA TYR A 145 16.65 1.26 15.58
C TYR A 145 17.84 0.81 16.45
N GLY A 146 17.99 1.35 17.66
CA GLY A 146 19.05 0.92 18.59
C GLY A 146 18.83 -0.47 19.21
N GLU A 147 17.59 -0.96 19.25
CA GLU A 147 17.27 -2.33 19.69
C GLU A 147 17.50 -3.38 18.59
N ALA A 148 17.53 -2.96 17.33
CA ALA A 148 17.60 -3.88 16.19
C ALA A 148 19.03 -4.26 15.86
N HIS A 149 19.24 -5.53 15.51
CA HIS A 149 20.52 -5.98 14.95
C HIS A 149 20.61 -5.66 13.45
N LEU A 150 19.46 -5.72 12.77
CA LEU A 150 19.32 -5.47 11.35
C LEU A 150 18.05 -4.65 11.07
N PHE A 151 18.03 -3.91 9.97
CA PHE A 151 16.85 -3.17 9.51
C PHE A 151 16.51 -3.48 8.05
N ALA A 152 15.21 -3.41 7.73
CA ALA A 152 14.66 -3.61 6.40
C ALA A 152 13.62 -2.53 6.09
N GLY A 153 13.86 -1.74 5.05
CA GLY A 153 12.82 -0.93 4.40
C GLY A 153 12.03 -1.71 3.35
N VAL A 154 11.01 -1.07 2.77
CA VAL A 154 10.09 -1.72 1.80
C VAL A 154 10.78 -2.33 0.59
N GLN A 155 11.87 -1.74 0.08
CA GLN A 155 12.59 -2.32 -1.06
C GLN A 155 13.29 -3.64 -0.69
N HIS A 156 13.73 -3.79 0.57
CA HIS A 156 14.33 -5.03 1.06
C HIS A 156 13.28 -6.14 1.17
N LEU A 157 12.10 -5.78 1.70
CA LEU A 157 10.96 -6.70 1.74
C LEU A 157 10.56 -7.11 0.32
N THR A 158 10.41 -6.18 -0.62
CA THR A 158 10.05 -6.54 -1.99
C THR A 158 11.10 -7.42 -2.67
N ALA A 159 12.39 -7.13 -2.47
CA ALA A 159 13.48 -7.89 -3.05
C ALA A 159 13.53 -9.35 -2.56
N VAL A 160 13.13 -9.61 -1.31
CA VAL A 160 13.23 -10.95 -0.70
C VAL A 160 11.88 -11.67 -0.63
N PHE A 161 10.80 -10.92 -0.42
CA PHE A 161 9.50 -11.45 -0.02
C PHE A 161 8.37 -11.28 -1.04
N GLU A 162 8.44 -10.31 -1.94
CA GLU A 162 7.36 -10.00 -2.89
C GLU A 162 7.94 -9.90 -4.29
N THR A 163 8.66 -10.95 -4.70
CA THR A 163 9.51 -10.90 -5.90
C THR A 163 8.72 -10.89 -7.20
N ASP A 164 7.51 -11.44 -7.17
CA ASP A 164 6.60 -11.64 -8.30
C ASP A 164 5.16 -11.86 -7.80
N GLU A 165 4.20 -11.85 -8.72
CA GLU A 165 2.77 -12.02 -8.39
C GLU A 165 2.44 -13.37 -7.71
N THR A 166 3.20 -14.43 -8.02
CA THR A 166 2.93 -15.77 -7.48
C THR A 166 3.28 -15.79 -6.00
N THR A 167 4.48 -15.33 -5.64
CA THR A 167 4.94 -15.27 -4.25
C THR A 167 4.10 -14.31 -3.40
N ILE A 168 3.65 -13.18 -3.97
CA ILE A 168 2.72 -12.27 -3.30
C ILE A 168 1.41 -12.97 -2.99
N ARG A 169 0.82 -13.67 -3.97
CA ARG A 169 -0.46 -14.38 -3.79
C ARG A 169 -0.36 -15.50 -2.77
N GLU A 170 0.70 -16.29 -2.82
CA GLU A 170 0.92 -17.43 -1.93
C GLU A 170 1.06 -17.02 -0.46
N HIS A 171 1.59 -15.83 -0.21
CA HIS A 171 1.88 -15.35 1.15
C HIS A 171 1.03 -14.14 1.56
N PHE A 172 -0.04 -13.85 0.85
CA PHE A 172 -0.94 -12.75 1.19
C PHE A 172 -1.61 -13.00 2.55
N VAL A 173 -1.52 -12.01 3.43
CA VAL A 173 -2.17 -11.98 4.74
C VAL A 173 -2.98 -10.70 4.82
N PRO A 174 -4.32 -10.77 4.87
CA PRO A 174 -5.14 -9.58 4.95
C PRO A 174 -5.01 -8.91 6.31
N LEU A 175 -4.94 -7.57 6.31
CA LEU A 175 -5.07 -6.74 7.48
C LEU A 175 -6.44 -6.97 8.13
N LYS A 176 -6.43 -7.16 9.45
CA LYS A 176 -7.63 -7.53 10.21
C LYS A 176 -8.20 -6.28 10.87
N PRO A 177 -9.26 -5.64 10.36
CA PRO A 177 -9.98 -4.59 11.07
C PRO A 177 -10.60 -5.13 12.37
N ASP A 178 -11.05 -4.25 13.26
CA ASP A 178 -11.78 -4.66 14.46
C ASP A 178 -13.12 -5.29 14.06
N PRO A 179 -13.34 -6.59 14.30
CA PRO A 179 -14.55 -7.29 13.84
C PRO A 179 -15.83 -6.75 14.49
N ALA A 180 -15.76 -6.24 15.72
CA ALA A 180 -16.93 -5.66 16.39
C ALA A 180 -17.33 -4.33 15.74
N ARG A 181 -16.35 -3.48 15.40
CA ARG A 181 -16.59 -2.24 14.65
C ARG A 181 -17.14 -2.52 13.26
N VAL A 182 -16.60 -3.52 12.55
CA VAL A 182 -17.11 -3.94 11.23
C VAL A 182 -18.58 -4.35 11.34
N ALA A 183 -18.93 -5.18 12.32
CA ALA A 183 -20.30 -5.65 12.51
C ALA A 183 -21.25 -4.49 12.86
N ASP A 184 -20.86 -3.58 13.75
CA ASP A 184 -21.63 -2.39 14.10
C ASP A 184 -21.87 -1.49 12.87
N LEU A 185 -20.81 -1.11 12.17
CA LEU A 185 -20.88 -0.25 10.98
C LEU A 185 -21.79 -0.88 9.91
N ARG A 186 -21.61 -2.17 9.65
CA ARG A 186 -22.44 -2.90 8.68
C ARG A 186 -23.91 -2.93 9.09
N ALA A 187 -24.20 -3.12 10.38
CA ALA A 187 -25.57 -3.08 10.90
C ALA A 187 -26.19 -1.68 10.82
N ARG A 188 -25.42 -0.61 11.10
CA ARG A 188 -25.88 0.78 10.99
C ARG A 188 -26.14 1.21 9.55
N TYR A 189 -25.31 0.77 8.61
CA TYR A 189 -25.42 1.19 7.21
C TYR A 189 -26.43 0.39 6.40
N ARG A 190 -26.58 -0.89 6.70
CA ARG A 190 -27.52 -1.76 5.99
C ARG A 190 -28.95 -1.37 6.35
N ARG A 191 -29.66 -0.74 5.41
CA ARG A 191 -31.09 -0.41 5.59
C ARG A 191 -32.02 -1.55 5.17
N ASP A 192 -31.60 -2.34 4.19
CA ASP A 192 -32.37 -3.44 3.61
C ASP A 192 -31.43 -4.52 3.04
N GLY A 193 -31.92 -5.42 2.19
CA GLY A 193 -31.12 -6.51 1.61
C GLY A 193 -30.16 -6.10 0.48
N ARG A 194 -30.12 -4.83 0.08
CA ARG A 194 -29.24 -4.37 -1.01
C ARG A 194 -27.76 -4.39 -0.62
N PRO A 195 -26.83 -4.59 -1.58
CA PRO A 195 -25.40 -4.53 -1.32
C PRO A 195 -24.93 -3.12 -0.90
N LEU A 196 -24.03 -3.07 0.09
CA LEU A 196 -23.33 -1.86 0.51
C LEU A 196 -22.12 -1.60 -0.41
N VAL A 197 -22.07 -0.44 -1.05
CA VAL A 197 -20.97 -0.04 -1.94
C VAL A 197 -20.31 1.22 -1.39
N GLY A 198 -19.05 1.08 -0.99
CA GLY A 198 -18.21 2.20 -0.57
C GLY A 198 -17.68 2.97 -1.78
N VAL A 199 -17.76 4.31 -1.73
CA VAL A 199 -17.29 5.16 -2.84
C VAL A 199 -16.37 6.29 -2.38
N ALA A 200 -15.28 6.51 -3.13
CA ALA A 200 -14.38 7.65 -2.95
C ALA A 200 -13.89 8.18 -4.30
N TRP A 201 -14.09 9.47 -4.55
CA TRP A 201 -13.99 10.09 -5.86
C TRP A 201 -12.86 11.12 -5.98
N GLY A 202 -12.25 11.51 -4.86
CA GLY A 202 -11.36 12.66 -4.77
C GLY A 202 -10.06 12.38 -4.01
N SER A 203 -9.04 13.17 -4.35
CA SER A 203 -7.73 13.12 -3.71
C SER A 203 -7.19 14.54 -3.48
N SER A 204 -6.55 14.77 -2.34
CA SER A 204 -5.84 16.03 -2.03
C SER A 204 -4.54 16.18 -2.83
N ASN A 205 -4.03 15.11 -3.42
CA ASN A 205 -2.89 15.18 -4.35
C ASN A 205 -3.34 15.80 -5.69
N PRO A 206 -2.86 17.01 -6.06
CA PRO A 206 -3.28 17.71 -7.27
C PRO A 206 -2.72 17.08 -8.56
N GLY A 207 -1.73 16.18 -8.46
CA GLY A 207 -1.14 15.51 -9.62
C GLY A 207 -1.91 14.28 -10.10
N LYS A 208 -3.08 13.97 -9.50
CA LYS A 208 -3.90 12.85 -9.95
C LYS A 208 -4.87 13.31 -11.02
N ASP A 209 -4.97 12.51 -12.07
CA ASP A 209 -6.06 12.60 -13.02
C ASP A 209 -7.32 11.98 -12.39
N LEU A 210 -8.34 12.79 -12.17
CA LEU A 210 -9.54 12.43 -11.44
C LEU A 210 -10.76 12.57 -12.36
N PRO A 211 -11.69 11.59 -12.36
CA PRO A 211 -12.94 11.75 -13.09
C PRO A 211 -13.74 12.93 -12.52
N PRO A 212 -14.43 13.72 -13.37
CA PRO A 212 -15.32 14.77 -12.88
C PRO A 212 -16.43 14.14 -12.04
N LEU A 213 -16.92 14.86 -11.02
CA LEU A 213 -17.98 14.36 -10.12
C LEU A 213 -19.22 13.87 -10.89
N THR A 214 -19.57 14.53 -11.98
CA THR A 214 -20.71 14.15 -12.83
C THR A 214 -20.56 12.77 -13.47
N ALA A 215 -19.34 12.26 -13.67
CA ALA A 215 -19.10 10.93 -14.23
C ALA A 215 -19.56 9.79 -13.30
N TRP A 216 -19.68 10.05 -12.00
CA TRP A 216 -20.13 9.07 -11.02
C TRP A 216 -21.66 8.89 -11.00
N ARG A 217 -22.41 9.85 -11.55
CA ARG A 217 -23.89 9.88 -11.51
C ARG A 217 -24.54 8.63 -12.09
N GLY A 218 -23.94 8.03 -13.12
CA GLY A 218 -24.44 6.78 -13.70
C GLY A 218 -24.45 5.62 -12.69
N LEU A 219 -23.36 5.46 -11.94
CA LEU A 219 -23.24 4.45 -10.89
C LEU A 219 -24.14 4.78 -9.69
N LEU A 220 -24.01 6.00 -9.16
CA LEU A 220 -24.77 6.47 -7.99
C LEU A 220 -26.28 6.56 -8.27
N GLY A 221 -26.63 6.58 -9.57
CA GLY A 221 -27.94 6.43 -10.19
C GLY A 221 -28.72 5.20 -9.74
N ARG A 222 -28.01 4.11 -9.44
CA ARG A 222 -28.58 2.78 -9.20
C ARG A 222 -29.40 2.72 -7.91
N GLN A 223 -30.58 2.10 -8.00
CA GLN A 223 -31.53 1.96 -6.90
C GLN A 223 -31.44 0.59 -6.20
N ASP A 224 -30.76 -0.37 -6.80
CA ASP A 224 -30.52 -1.71 -6.25
C ASP A 224 -29.26 -1.79 -5.38
N LEU A 225 -28.55 -0.67 -5.18
CA LEU A 225 -27.35 -0.56 -4.35
C LEU A 225 -27.54 0.48 -3.24
N GLN A 226 -26.77 0.35 -2.16
CA GLN A 226 -26.68 1.33 -1.08
C GLN A 226 -25.28 1.92 -1.04
N PHE A 227 -25.15 3.23 -1.24
CA PHE A 227 -23.86 3.88 -1.29
C PHE A 227 -23.45 4.46 0.07
N VAL A 228 -22.20 4.23 0.46
CA VAL A 228 -21.57 4.85 1.63
C VAL A 228 -20.36 5.63 1.14
N SER A 229 -20.21 6.88 1.58
CA SER A 229 -19.03 7.66 1.29
C SER A 229 -17.85 7.15 2.13
N LEU A 230 -16.77 6.82 1.44
CA LEU A 230 -15.44 6.58 2.01
C LEU A 230 -14.51 7.78 1.73
N GLN A 231 -15.06 8.90 1.26
CA GLN A 231 -14.30 10.07 0.86
C GLN A 231 -13.92 10.89 2.10
N TYR A 232 -12.65 11.26 2.19
CA TYR A 232 -12.16 12.17 3.21
C TYR A 232 -12.28 13.63 2.79
N GLY A 233 -12.24 14.51 3.80
CA GLY A 233 -12.26 15.96 3.62
C GLY A 233 -13.68 16.52 3.74
N ARG A 234 -13.87 17.75 3.24
CA ARG A 234 -15.18 18.40 3.21
C ARG A 234 -15.89 18.00 1.93
N ILE A 235 -16.94 17.18 2.05
CA ILE A 235 -17.55 16.51 0.91
C ILE A 235 -18.99 16.95 0.62
N GLU A 236 -19.58 17.77 1.48
CA GLU A 236 -20.98 18.19 1.37
C GLU A 236 -21.30 18.85 0.02
N PRO A 237 -20.44 19.73 -0.55
CA PRO A 237 -20.66 20.27 -1.88
C PRO A 237 -20.61 19.20 -2.97
N ASP A 238 -19.69 18.24 -2.85
CA ASP A 238 -19.50 17.16 -3.81
C ASP A 238 -20.71 16.24 -3.83
N LEU A 239 -21.25 15.88 -2.65
CA LEU A 239 -22.44 15.02 -2.53
C LEU A 239 -23.60 15.59 -3.34
N LYS A 240 -23.86 16.90 -3.27
CA LYS A 240 -24.92 17.55 -4.07
C LYS A 240 -24.71 17.37 -5.57
N ILE A 241 -23.46 17.43 -6.05
CA ILE A 241 -23.15 17.28 -7.48
C ILE A 241 -23.25 15.81 -7.90
N LEU A 242 -22.71 14.91 -7.09
CA LEU A 242 -22.66 13.46 -7.32
C LEU A 242 -24.04 12.82 -7.40
N THR A 243 -25.00 13.32 -6.62
CA THR A 243 -26.33 12.74 -6.49
C THR A 243 -27.43 13.52 -7.22
N ASP A 244 -27.04 14.51 -8.02
CA ASP A 244 -27.94 15.41 -8.76
C ASP A 244 -28.93 16.16 -7.86
N GLY A 245 -28.44 16.65 -6.73
CA GLY A 245 -29.20 17.47 -5.79
C GLY A 245 -29.82 16.72 -4.61
N ASP A 246 -29.66 15.39 -4.52
CA ASP A 246 -30.17 14.57 -3.40
C ASP A 246 -29.04 13.90 -2.59
N PRO A 247 -28.36 14.63 -1.67
CA PRO A 247 -27.24 14.09 -0.91
C PRO A 247 -27.57 12.82 -0.10
N ALA A 248 -28.84 12.57 0.23
CA ALA A 248 -29.25 11.43 1.06
C ALA A 248 -29.08 10.06 0.37
N ARG A 249 -28.79 10.06 -0.94
CA ARG A 249 -28.50 8.86 -1.74
C ARG A 249 -27.16 8.21 -1.39
N ILE A 250 -26.25 8.97 -0.80
CA ILE A 250 -24.97 8.47 -0.31
C ILE A 250 -24.93 8.70 1.19
N LEU A 251 -24.81 7.63 1.96
CA LEU A 251 -24.63 7.73 3.40
C LEU A 251 -23.25 8.31 3.69
N HIS A 252 -23.20 9.46 4.35
CA HIS A 252 -21.97 10.06 4.86
C HIS A 252 -21.95 9.90 6.39
N ASP A 253 -21.11 8.99 6.90
CA ASP A 253 -20.91 8.83 8.35
C ASP A 253 -19.83 9.79 8.84
N VAL A 254 -20.27 10.91 9.41
CA VAL A 254 -19.39 11.96 9.95
C VAL A 254 -18.56 11.52 11.17
N LEU A 255 -18.85 10.35 11.75
CA LEU A 255 -18.09 9.79 12.86
C LEU A 255 -16.85 9.01 12.41
N VAL A 256 -16.73 8.72 11.11
CA VAL A 256 -15.56 8.03 10.54
C VAL A 256 -14.69 9.04 9.79
N ASP A 257 -13.54 9.38 10.38
CA ASP A 257 -12.52 10.20 9.73
C ASP A 257 -11.20 9.43 9.64
N GLN A 258 -10.86 8.96 8.43
CA GLN A 258 -9.60 8.25 8.17
C GLN A 258 -8.34 9.10 8.40
N LEU A 259 -8.47 10.44 8.45
CA LEU A 259 -7.36 11.32 8.78
C LEU A 259 -7.02 11.27 10.27
N VAL A 260 -7.95 10.80 11.11
CA VAL A 260 -7.81 10.71 12.57
C VAL A 260 -7.73 9.24 13.03
N ASP A 261 -8.65 8.38 12.60
CA ASP A 261 -8.72 6.96 13.00
C ASP A 261 -8.77 6.07 11.75
N MET A 262 -7.60 5.59 11.33
CA MET A 262 -7.48 4.65 10.21
C MET A 262 -8.00 3.25 10.58
N ASP A 263 -8.02 2.89 11.87
CA ASP A 263 -8.51 1.59 12.31
C ASP A 263 -10.05 1.51 12.19
N LEU A 264 -10.74 2.59 12.57
CA LEU A 264 -12.18 2.73 12.32
C LEU A 264 -12.50 2.79 10.82
N PHE A 265 -11.68 3.51 10.03
CA PHE A 265 -11.87 3.53 8.58
C PHE A 265 -11.65 2.14 7.94
N ALA A 266 -10.67 1.37 8.40
CA ALA A 266 -10.50 -0.02 7.96
C ALA A 266 -11.74 -0.87 8.25
N ALA A 267 -12.36 -0.67 9.42
CA ALA A 267 -13.63 -1.32 9.73
C ALA A 267 -14.77 -0.85 8.83
N GLN A 268 -14.81 0.43 8.44
CA GLN A 268 -15.80 0.97 7.51
C GLN A 268 -15.66 0.37 6.10
N VAL A 269 -14.42 0.27 5.61
CA VAL A 269 -14.11 -0.35 4.32
C VAL A 269 -14.52 -1.82 4.31
N ALA A 270 -14.17 -2.58 5.35
CA ALA A 270 -14.51 -4.00 5.46
C ALA A 270 -16.01 -4.28 5.73
N ALA A 271 -16.78 -3.27 6.13
CA ALA A 271 -18.23 -3.38 6.25
C ALA A 271 -18.94 -3.37 4.87
N MET A 272 -18.26 -2.96 3.80
CA MET A 272 -18.81 -2.87 2.44
C MET A 272 -18.84 -4.24 1.74
N ASP A 273 -19.78 -4.42 0.81
CA ASP A 273 -19.79 -5.57 -0.10
C ASP A 273 -18.91 -5.33 -1.34
N ALA A 274 -18.73 -4.07 -1.73
CA ALA A 274 -17.79 -3.65 -2.77
C ALA A 274 -17.27 -2.23 -2.52
N VAL A 275 -16.10 -1.90 -3.07
CA VAL A 275 -15.53 -0.55 -3.05
C VAL A 275 -15.26 -0.10 -4.48
N VAL A 276 -15.75 1.08 -4.84
CA VAL A 276 -15.45 1.74 -6.12
C VAL A 276 -14.76 3.06 -5.81
N THR A 277 -13.49 3.16 -6.14
CA THR A 277 -12.67 4.31 -5.75
C THR A 277 -11.66 4.68 -6.83
N ILE A 278 -11.22 5.93 -6.82
CA ILE A 278 -9.96 6.33 -7.46
C ILE A 278 -8.76 5.67 -6.75
N SER A 279 -7.56 5.77 -7.35
CA SER A 279 -6.32 5.40 -6.66
C SER A 279 -6.05 6.34 -5.48
N ASN A 280 -6.38 5.90 -4.26
CA ASN A 280 -6.12 6.57 -2.99
C ASN A 280 -5.89 5.51 -1.89
N THR A 281 -5.64 5.92 -0.64
CA THR A 281 -5.41 4.99 0.48
C THR A 281 -6.55 3.98 0.69
N GLY A 282 -7.80 4.38 0.43
CA GLY A 282 -8.96 3.49 0.52
C GLY A 282 -8.90 2.33 -0.46
N ALA A 283 -8.33 2.53 -1.67
CA ALA A 283 -8.12 1.45 -2.63
C ALA A 283 -7.12 0.40 -2.11
N HIS A 284 -6.04 0.86 -1.49
CA HIS A 284 -5.06 -0.04 -0.88
C HIS A 284 -5.68 -0.82 0.27
N LEU A 285 -6.42 -0.14 1.15
CA LEU A 285 -7.04 -0.78 2.31
C LEU A 285 -8.13 -1.79 1.94
N ALA A 286 -8.88 -1.54 0.85
CA ALA A 286 -9.87 -2.48 0.34
C ALA A 286 -9.26 -3.77 -0.22
N GLY A 287 -8.02 -3.72 -0.70
CA GLY A 287 -7.29 -4.88 -1.23
C GLY A 287 -6.29 -5.48 -0.23
N ALA A 288 -6.26 -4.98 1.01
CA ALA A 288 -5.25 -5.32 2.00
C ALA A 288 -5.70 -6.35 3.02
#